data_AF-A0A848SID7-F1
#
_entry.id   AF-A0A848SID7-F1
#
_cell.length_a   1.000
_cell.length_b   1.000
_cell.length_c   1.000
_cell.angle_alpha   90.00
_cell.angle_beta   90.00
_cell.angle_gamma   90.00
#
_symmetry.space_group_name_H-M   'P 1'
#
loop_
_entity.id
_entity.type
_entity.pdbx_description
1 polymer ?
#
loop_
_entity_poly.entity_id
_entity_poly.type
_entity_poly.pdbx_seq_one_letter_code
_entity_poly.pdbx_strand_id
1 'polypeptide(L)'
;MPSGAQLTVTDQRRATRHPVDFPVIAEHHVHGDMSLHISNLSAHGFMVDDASDVERGDRVIIRVPIIGRIEAYCIWVREHRAGFQFERIIRLDDFISIIDELQPNPRLRRPR
;
A
#
# COMPACT_ATOMS: atom_id res chain seq x y z
N MET A 1 -20.63 -5.20 -24.17
CA MET A 1 -19.40 -4.40 -24.02
C MET A 1 -19.42 -3.77 -22.64
N PRO A 2 -18.67 -4.24 -21.64
CA PRO A 2 -18.62 -3.52 -20.36
C PRO A 2 -17.65 -2.36 -20.51
N SER A 3 -18.19 -1.15 -20.40
CA SER A 3 -17.45 0.10 -20.34
C SER A 3 -16.53 0.08 -19.13
N GLY A 4 -15.24 -0.19 -19.35
CA GLY A 4 -14.22 -0.07 -18.31
C GLY A 4 -14.12 1.38 -17.89
N ALA A 5 -14.69 1.71 -16.73
CA ALA A 5 -14.53 3.01 -16.11
C ALA A 5 -13.03 3.23 -15.85
N GLN A 6 -12.40 4.01 -16.73
CA GLN A 6 -11.01 4.39 -16.61
C GLN A 6 -10.94 5.46 -15.52
N LEU A 7 -10.79 5.01 -14.27
CA LEU A 7 -10.62 5.90 -13.12
C LEU A 7 -9.43 6.82 -13.40
N THR A 8 -9.69 8.12 -13.47
CA THR A 8 -8.63 9.11 -13.67
C THR A 8 -7.73 9.12 -12.43
N VAL A 9 -6.44 9.44 -12.61
CA VAL A 9 -5.45 9.56 -11.52
C VAL A 9 -5.94 10.47 -10.39
N THR A 10 -6.77 11.46 -10.70
CA THR A 10 -7.42 12.36 -9.74
C THR A 10 -8.42 11.65 -8.83
N ASP A 11 -9.18 10.69 -9.36
CA ASP A 11 -10.19 9.93 -8.61
C ASP A 11 -9.52 8.94 -7.65
N GLN A 12 -8.46 8.26 -8.11
CA GLN A 12 -7.63 7.38 -7.27
C GLN A 12 -6.96 8.11 -6.09
N ARG A 13 -6.68 9.41 -6.23
CA ARG A 13 -6.14 10.24 -5.14
C ARG A 13 -7.19 10.62 -4.09
N ARG A 14 -8.50 10.51 -4.39
CA ARG A 14 -9.60 10.76 -3.45
C ARG A 14 -9.98 9.55 -2.60
N ALA A 15 -9.41 8.37 -2.88
CA ALA A 15 -9.58 7.22 -2.00
C ALA A 15 -9.07 7.57 -0.59
N THR A 16 -9.90 7.34 0.42
CA THR A 16 -9.56 7.56 1.83
C THR A 16 -8.27 6.80 2.17
N ARG A 17 -7.25 7.53 2.62
CA ARG A 17 -5.98 6.96 3.08
C ARG A 17 -5.97 6.93 4.59
N HIS A 18 -5.70 5.76 5.16
CA HIS A 18 -5.57 5.55 6.58
C HIS A 18 -4.08 5.55 6.95
N PRO A 19 -3.62 6.44 7.85
CA PRO A 19 -2.28 6.36 8.41
C PRO A 19 -2.08 5.02 9.13
N VAL A 20 -0.97 4.35 8.83
CA VAL A 20 -0.59 3.08 9.47
C VAL A 20 0.90 3.12 9.78
N ASP A 21 1.34 2.27 10.70
CA ASP A 21 2.75 1.99 10.98
C ASP A 21 2.87 0.47 10.85
N PHE A 22 3.26 0.04 9.64
CA PHE A 22 3.22 -1.35 9.23
C PHE A 22 4.51 -1.74 8.51
N PRO A 23 5.51 -2.27 9.24
CA PRO A 23 6.70 -2.86 8.64
C PRO A 23 6.33 -4.16 7.93
N VAL A 24 6.78 -4.31 6.69
CA VAL A 24 6.47 -5.46 5.85
C VAL A 24 7.71 -5.92 5.10
N ILE A 25 7.86 -7.24 4.94
CA ILE A 25 8.83 -7.82 4.00
C ILE A 25 8.11 -7.94 2.66
N ALA A 26 8.64 -7.27 1.65
CA ALA A 26 8.15 -7.30 0.28
C ALA A 26 9.10 -8.14 -0.58
N GLU A 27 8.55 -9.03 -1.39
CA GLU A 27 9.33 -9.80 -2.35
C GLU A 27 9.45 -8.98 -3.65
N HIS A 28 10.65 -8.51 -3.96
CA HIS A 28 10.97 -7.85 -5.23
C HIS A 28 11.43 -8.90 -6.25
N HIS A 29 10.89 -8.84 -7.47
CA HIS A 29 11.17 -9.86 -8.50
C HIS A 29 12.67 -9.97 -8.85
N VAL A 30 13.41 -8.85 -8.81
CA VAL A 30 14.84 -8.81 -9.21
C VAL A 30 15.78 -8.86 -8.01
N HIS A 31 15.38 -8.28 -6.88
CA HIS A 31 16.27 -8.04 -5.73
C HIS A 31 16.03 -9.03 -4.58
N GLY A 32 14.98 -9.85 -4.67
CA GLY A 32 14.56 -10.72 -3.57
C GLY A 32 13.82 -9.94 -2.50
N ASP A 33 13.89 -10.42 -1.26
CA ASP A 33 13.15 -9.87 -0.14
C ASP A 33 13.75 -8.51 0.29
N MET A 34 12.89 -7.49 0.41
CA MET A 34 13.22 -6.15 0.90
C MET A 34 12.31 -5.77 2.07
N SER A 35 12.88 -5.09 3.07
CA SER A 35 12.09 -4.53 4.16
C SER A 35 11.55 -3.17 3.73
N LEU A 36 10.24 -2.96 3.87
CA LEU A 36 9.57 -1.69 3.61
C LEU A 36 8.72 -1.29 4.82
N HIS A 37 8.51 0.00 5.01
CA HIS A 37 7.64 0.54 6.03
C HIS A 37 6.45 1.26 5.37
N ILE A 38 5.26 0.66 5.52
CA ILE A 38 4.03 1.25 5.01
C ILE A 38 3.53 2.30 6.01
N SER A 39 3.44 3.56 5.54
CA SER A 39 3.04 4.72 6.35
C SER A 39 1.57 5.14 6.13
N ASN A 40 0.97 4.74 5.00
CA ASN A 40 -0.47 4.82 4.80
C ASN A 40 -0.99 3.76 3.83
N LEU A 41 -2.27 3.43 3.96
CA LEU A 41 -2.96 2.41 3.19
C LEU A 41 -4.34 2.90 2.72
N SER A 42 -4.73 2.54 1.50
CA SER A 42 -6.09 2.66 0.97
C SER A 42 -6.48 1.37 0.25
N ALA A 43 -7.74 1.26 -0.18
CA ALA A 43 -8.21 0.12 -0.98
C ALA A 43 -7.48 -0.04 -2.33
N HIS A 44 -6.77 0.99 -2.81
CA HIS A 44 -6.12 0.99 -4.12
C HIS A 44 -4.60 0.88 -4.05
N GLY A 45 -4.01 1.10 -2.89
CA GLY A 45 -2.55 1.12 -2.77
C GLY A 45 -2.08 1.66 -1.44
N PHE A 46 -0.77 1.90 -1.36
CA PHE A 46 -0.11 2.33 -0.13
C PHE A 46 1.07 3.25 -0.43
N MET A 47 1.59 3.88 0.61
CA MET A 47 2.82 4.65 0.55
C MET A 47 3.82 4.09 1.55
N VAL A 48 5.08 4.07 1.13
CA VAL A 48 6.23 3.79 2.02
C VAL A 48 7.07 5.05 2.20
N ASP A 49 7.78 5.14 3.31
CA ASP A 49 8.65 6.28 3.64
C ASP A 49 10.13 5.92 3.81
N ASP A 50 10.51 4.69 3.44
CA ASP A 50 11.87 4.14 3.44
C ASP A 50 12.27 3.54 2.07
N ALA A 51 11.83 4.17 0.97
CA ALA A 51 11.97 3.70 -0.41
C ALA A 51 13.40 3.83 -1.02
N SER A 52 14.45 3.45 -0.29
CA SER A 52 15.84 3.67 -0.75
C SER A 52 16.23 2.81 -1.96
N ASP A 53 15.66 1.61 -2.09
CA ASP A 53 15.97 0.62 -3.12
C ASP A 53 14.75 0.31 -4.02
N VAL A 54 13.88 1.30 -4.22
CA VAL A 54 12.67 1.17 -5.05
C VAL A 54 12.71 2.17 -6.19
N GLU A 55 12.49 1.67 -7.40
CA GLU A 55 12.36 2.47 -8.61
C GLU A 55 10.91 2.52 -9.11
N ARG A 56 10.59 3.55 -9.91
CA ARG A 56 9.28 3.65 -10.55
C ARG A 56 9.13 2.52 -11.56
N GLY A 57 8.03 1.79 -11.46
CA GLY A 57 7.73 0.63 -12.30
C GLY A 57 8.01 -0.70 -11.61
N ASP A 58 8.72 -0.70 -10.47
CA ASP A 58 8.98 -1.90 -9.69
C ASP A 58 7.69 -2.59 -9.27
N ARG A 59 7.74 -3.92 -9.28
CA ARG A 59 6.65 -4.79 -8.82
C ARG A 59 7.12 -5.53 -7.59
N VAL A 60 6.34 -5.39 -6.52
CA VAL A 60 6.57 -6.07 -5.26
C VAL A 60 5.37 -6.93 -4.88
N ILE A 61 5.64 -8.02 -4.18
CA ILE A 61 4.60 -8.85 -3.56
C ILE A 61 4.70 -8.65 -2.05
N ILE A 62 3.63 -8.14 -1.43
CA ILE A 62 3.55 -7.96 0.01
C ILE A 62 2.50 -8.88 0.62
N ARG A 63 2.66 -9.20 1.90
CA ARG A 63 1.63 -9.88 2.69
C ARG A 63 0.86 -8.87 3.51
N VAL A 64 -0.42 -8.75 3.23
CA VAL A 64 -1.37 -7.93 3.98
C VAL A 64 -2.26 -8.86 4.82
N PRO A 65 -2.65 -8.47 6.04
CA PRO A 65 -3.65 -9.23 6.80
C PRO A 65 -4.94 -9.46 6.00
N ILE A 66 -5.73 -10.46 6.38
CA ILE A 66 -7.02 -10.82 5.76
C ILE A 66 -6.92 -11.37 4.32
N ILE A 67 -6.25 -10.65 3.41
CA ILE A 67 -6.20 -10.96 1.98
C ILE A 67 -4.93 -11.72 1.56
N GLY A 68 -3.93 -11.81 2.43
CA GLY A 68 -2.68 -12.53 2.17
C GLY A 68 -1.78 -11.80 1.18
N ARG A 69 -1.25 -12.51 0.19
CA ARG A 69 -0.31 -11.96 -0.78
C ARG A 69 -1.05 -11.10 -1.81
N ILE A 70 -0.55 -9.89 -2.00
CA ILE A 70 -1.02 -8.96 -3.03
C ILE A 70 0.18 -8.31 -3.70
N GLU A 71 0.06 -8.12 -5.01
CA GLU A 71 1.07 -7.44 -5.79
C GLU A 71 0.78 -5.95 -5.86
N ALA A 72 1.85 -5.16 -5.91
CA ALA A 72 1.75 -3.74 -6.10
C ALA A 72 2.86 -3.19 -7.01
N TYR A 73 2.52 -2.17 -7.78
CA TYR A 73 3.41 -1.48 -8.70
C TYR A 73 3.79 -0.12 -8.15
N CYS A 74 5.07 0.20 -8.15
CA CYS A 74 5.57 1.52 -7.79
C CYS A 74 5.19 2.53 -8.89
N ILE A 75 4.30 3.48 -8.60
CA ILE A 75 3.79 4.45 -9.58
C ILE A 75 4.62 5.74 -9.57
N TRP A 76 5.19 6.09 -8.42
CA TRP A 76 6.07 7.25 -8.26
C TRP A 76 7.05 7.02 -7.11
N VAL A 77 8.21 7.64 -7.24
CA VAL A 77 9.24 7.76 -6.20
C VAL A 77 9.57 9.24 -6.05
N ARG A 78 9.70 9.70 -4.81
CA ARG A 78 10.11 11.07 -4.48
C ARG A 78 10.93 11.04 -3.19
N GLU A 79 12.21 11.38 -3.31
CA GLU A 79 13.17 11.32 -2.20
C GLU A 79 13.14 9.92 -1.56
N HIS A 80 12.79 9.81 -0.28
CA HIS A 80 12.70 8.54 0.44
C HIS A 80 11.30 7.92 0.43
N ARG A 81 10.35 8.47 -0.34
CA ARG A 81 8.96 7.99 -0.39
C ARG A 81 8.65 7.37 -1.73
N ALA A 82 7.87 6.30 -1.71
CA ALA A 82 7.29 5.72 -2.90
C ALA A 82 5.81 5.42 -2.70
N GLY A 83 5.04 5.58 -3.78
CA GLY A 83 3.62 5.23 -3.80
C GLY A 83 3.38 4.02 -4.69
N PHE A 84 2.74 3.02 -4.10
CA PHE A 84 2.41 1.77 -4.74
C PHE A 84 0.91 1.69 -5.04
N GLN A 85 0.58 1.12 -6.19
CA GLN A 85 -0.79 0.77 -6.56
C GLN A 85 -0.93 -0.74 -6.60
N PHE A 86 -1.97 -1.27 -5.96
CA PHE A 86 -2.27 -2.69 -6.03
C PHE A 86 -2.67 -3.11 -7.44
N GLU A 87 -2.29 -4.34 -7.83
CA GLU A 87 -2.75 -4.97 -9.06
C GLU A 87 -4.28 -5.08 -9.12
N ARG A 88 -4.91 -5.26 -7.95
CA ARG A 88 -6.38 -5.34 -7.79
C ARG A 88 -6.87 -4.46 -6.65
N ILE A 89 -8.06 -3.91 -6.80
CA ILE A 89 -8.74 -3.15 -5.74
C ILE A 89 -9.12 -4.10 -4.60
N ILE A 90 -8.81 -3.72 -3.36
CA ILE A 90 -9.24 -4.42 -2.16
C ILE A 90 -10.73 -4.10 -1.93
N ARG A 91 -11.55 -5.13 -1.70
CA ARG A 91 -12.99 -4.93 -1.40
C ARG A 91 -13.14 -4.15 -0.10
N LEU A 92 -14.20 -3.36 0.00
CA LEU A 92 -14.42 -2.49 1.15
C LEU A 92 -14.46 -3.26 2.49
N ASP A 93 -15.15 -4.40 2.53
CA ASP A 93 -15.26 -5.21 3.75
C ASP A 93 -13.91 -5.80 4.19
N ASP A 94 -13.12 -6.29 3.23
CA ASP A 94 -11.76 -6.77 3.49
C ASP A 94 -10.86 -5.62 3.94
N PHE A 95 -10.99 -4.44 3.31
CA PHE A 95 -10.23 -3.25 3.65
C PHE A 95 -10.51 -2.78 5.07
N ILE A 96 -11.78 -2.71 5.48
CA ILE A 96 -12.15 -2.37 6.87
C ILE A 96 -11.52 -3.37 7.85
N SER A 97 -11.61 -4.66 7.55
CA SER A 97 -11.01 -5.72 8.38
C SER A 97 -9.48 -5.60 8.48
N ILE A 98 -8.81 -5.19 7.40
CA ILE A 98 -7.37 -4.92 7.41
C ILE A 98 -7.04 -3.74 8.32
N ILE A 99 -7.78 -2.64 8.22
CA ILE A 99 -7.55 -1.46 9.04
C ILE A 99 -7.78 -1.80 10.52
N ASP A 100 -8.81 -2.57 10.84
CA ASP A 100 -9.08 -3.04 12.21
C ASP A 100 -8.00 -3.99 12.74
N GLU A 101 -7.35 -4.79 11.90
CA GLU A 101 -6.21 -5.63 12.34
C GLU A 101 -4.93 -4.80 12.55
N LEU A 102 -4.71 -3.79 11.69
CA LEU A 102 -3.58 -2.86 11.80
C LEU A 102 -3.77 -1.82 12.91
N GLN A 103 -5.01 -1.64 13.41
CA GLN A 103 -5.37 -0.70 14.48
C GLN A 103 -6.00 -1.44 15.67
N PRO A 104 -5.38 -1.41 16.87
CA PRO A 104 -4.85 -0.17 17.39
C PRO A 104 -3.37 -0.36 17.69
N ASN A 105 -2.49 0.10 16.80
CA ASN A 105 -1.09 0.23 17.16
C ASN A 105 -1.00 1.15 18.41
N PRO A 106 -0.58 0.64 19.59
CA PRO A 106 -0.55 1.43 20.82
C PRO A 106 0.35 2.66 20.72
N ARG A 107 1.29 2.65 19.76
CA ARG A 107 2.21 3.76 19.46
C ARG A 107 1.55 4.94 18.73
N LEU A 108 0.40 4.73 18.08
CA LEU A 108 -0.42 5.80 17.49
C LEU A 108 -1.36 6.47 18.50
N ARG A 109 -1.33 6.06 19.78
CA ARG A 109 -1.91 6.86 20.87
C ARG A 109 -1.10 8.16 20.98
N ARG A 110 -1.57 9.21 20.29
CA ARG A 110 -1.17 10.59 20.59
C ARG A 110 -1.42 10.81 22.09
N PRO A 111 -0.42 11.18 22.91
CA PRO A 111 -0.70 11.58 24.28
C PRO A 111 -1.65 12.78 24.22
N ARG A 112 -2.78 12.69 24.91
CA ARG A 112 -3.66 13.84 25.17
C ARG A 112 -3.01 14.77 26.18
#